data_AF-A0A2J6T775-F1
#
_entry.id   AF-A0A2J6T775-F1
#
_cell.length_a   1.000
_cell.length_b   1.000
_cell.length_c   1.000
_cell.angle_alpha   90.00
_cell.angle_beta   90.00
_cell.angle_gamma   90.00
#
_symmetry.space_group_name_H-M   'P 1'
#
loop_
_entity.id
_entity.type
_entity.pdbx_description
1 polymer ?
#
loop_
_entity_poly.entity_id
_entity_poly.type
_entity_poly.pdbx_seq_one_letter_code
_entity_poly.pdbx_strand_id
1 'polypeptide(L)'
;MNFSSANIVSNPIANSSNWTGPPVSSGDPGFQLGVGAGIPENGFIQVAQLNSVREDLLFGTYRALIKMTSVPGTCTSFFWYYNDSQEIDFEALSYQYNFQNGTFPMNLVLQSQQSARQGFSSAASGDWKVANLPFDPTDNFHEYRIDFVPGNVIYYGDGQVLAIINTAAVPVSPGHLILSQWSNGDHGWSAGPPLQRAVSTVGYVKGYFNSSDPARQSAASRRCKDPSAPGAICSISDQLIAPGSLFSEFFGEHPNMTNNQTIYGKSE
;
A
#
# COMPACT_ATOMS: atom_id res chain seq x y z
N MET A 1 -15.91 13.51 -1.89
CA MET A 1 -15.42 12.40 -2.74
C MET A 1 -16.55 11.42 -2.98
N ASN A 2 -16.51 10.67 -4.09
CA ASN A 2 -17.44 9.59 -4.42
C ASN A 2 -16.67 8.36 -4.91
N PHE A 3 -16.65 7.28 -4.13
CA PHE A 3 -15.96 6.05 -4.50
C PHE A 3 -16.75 5.28 -5.56
N SER A 4 -16.09 4.90 -6.65
CA SER A 4 -16.73 4.21 -7.77
C SER A 4 -15.90 3.03 -8.23
N SER A 5 -16.53 1.85 -8.32
CA SER A 5 -15.91 0.68 -8.93
C SER A 5 -15.60 0.86 -10.41
N ALA A 6 -16.24 1.82 -11.10
CA ALA A 6 -15.90 2.17 -12.47
C ALA A 6 -14.52 2.84 -12.61
N ASN A 7 -13.96 3.36 -11.52
CA ASN A 7 -12.59 3.87 -11.46
C ASN A 7 -11.56 2.81 -11.09
N ILE A 8 -11.98 1.56 -11.06
CA ILE A 8 -11.15 0.42 -10.74
C ILE A 8 -11.15 -0.50 -11.96
N VAL A 9 -10.02 -0.58 -12.67
CA VAL A 9 -9.91 -1.29 -13.94
C VAL A 9 -8.82 -2.35 -13.87
N SER A 10 -9.18 -3.61 -14.12
CA SER A 10 -8.20 -4.67 -14.33
C SER A 10 -7.65 -4.59 -15.76
N ASN A 11 -6.34 -4.43 -15.89
CA ASN A 11 -5.64 -4.36 -17.16
C ASN A 11 -4.49 -5.39 -17.19
N PRO A 12 -4.78 -6.70 -17.30
CA PRO A 12 -3.76 -7.73 -17.23
C PRO A 12 -2.72 -7.62 -18.37
N ILE A 13 -1.54 -8.21 -18.16
CA ILE A 13 -0.54 -8.40 -19.22
C ILE A 13 -1.15 -9.33 -20.29
N ALA A 14 -0.98 -8.98 -21.56
CA ALA A 14 -1.55 -9.75 -22.67
C ALA A 14 -1.02 -11.20 -22.75
N ASN A 15 0.24 -11.41 -22.37
CA ASN A 15 0.82 -12.73 -22.18
C ASN A 15 1.31 -12.91 -20.73
N SER A 16 0.49 -13.57 -19.90
CA SER A 16 0.77 -13.77 -18.47
C SER A 16 1.92 -14.75 -18.19
N SER A 17 2.43 -15.49 -19.18
CA SER A 17 3.53 -16.45 -18.95
C SER A 17 4.87 -15.77 -18.66
N ASN A 18 5.05 -14.53 -19.15
CA ASN A 18 6.33 -13.84 -19.13
C ASN A 18 6.40 -12.71 -18.10
N TRP A 19 5.28 -12.39 -17.43
CA TRP A 19 5.15 -11.30 -16.43
C TRP A 19 5.69 -9.93 -16.88
N THR A 20 5.85 -9.77 -18.18
CA THR A 20 6.41 -8.63 -18.89
C THR A 20 5.63 -8.46 -20.20
N GLY A 21 5.63 -7.24 -20.74
CA GLY A 21 5.00 -6.93 -22.02
C GLY A 21 3.74 -6.07 -21.89
N PRO A 22 3.08 -5.79 -23.04
CA PRO A 22 2.00 -4.84 -23.09
C PRO A 22 0.75 -5.36 -22.35
N PRO A 23 -0.08 -4.45 -21.83
CA PRO A 23 -1.39 -4.80 -21.29
C PRO A 23 -2.39 -5.17 -22.40
N VAL A 24 -3.53 -5.76 -22.00
CA VAL A 24 -4.67 -6.02 -22.89
C VAL A 24 -5.43 -4.75 -23.32
N SER A 25 -5.27 -3.64 -22.58
CA SER A 25 -5.89 -2.34 -22.82
C SER A 25 -4.90 -1.19 -22.60
N SER A 26 -5.28 0.05 -22.90
CA SER A 26 -4.40 1.21 -22.74
C SER A 26 -3.94 1.46 -21.30
N GLY A 27 -2.76 2.05 -21.14
CA GLY A 27 -2.16 2.36 -19.84
C GLY A 27 -1.18 1.28 -19.38
N ASP A 28 -0.84 1.26 -18.10
CA ASP A 28 0.06 0.25 -17.54
C ASP A 28 -0.67 -1.07 -17.25
N PRO A 29 0.02 -2.23 -17.31
CA PRO A 29 -0.53 -3.50 -16.89
C PRO A 29 -0.68 -3.57 -15.37
N GLY A 30 -1.69 -4.28 -14.89
CA GLY A 30 -2.01 -4.41 -13.48
C GLY A 30 -3.42 -3.91 -13.17
N PHE A 31 -3.61 -3.46 -11.94
CA PHE A 31 -4.90 -3.01 -11.43
C PHE A 31 -4.89 -1.49 -11.26
N GLN A 32 -5.65 -0.80 -12.11
CA GLN A 32 -5.64 0.65 -12.22
C GLN A 32 -6.67 1.29 -11.28
N LEU A 33 -6.21 2.25 -10.49
CA LEU A 33 -7.02 3.07 -9.59
C LEU A 33 -7.06 4.50 -10.13
N GLY A 34 -8.25 5.00 -10.45
CA GLY A 34 -8.44 6.28 -11.14
C GLY A 34 -9.11 7.38 -10.31
N VAL A 35 -8.75 8.62 -10.60
CA VAL A 35 -9.46 9.83 -10.17
C VAL A 35 -10.01 10.57 -11.39
N GLY A 36 -11.28 10.99 -11.30
CA GLY A 36 -11.94 11.77 -12.34
C GLY A 36 -11.30 13.15 -12.56
N ALA A 37 -11.36 13.65 -13.79
CA ALA A 37 -10.84 14.95 -14.16
C ALA A 37 -11.83 16.09 -13.83
N GLY A 38 -11.29 17.25 -13.46
CA GLY A 38 -12.05 18.49 -13.30
C GLY A 38 -13.01 18.51 -12.12
N ILE A 39 -13.73 19.63 -11.97
CA ILE A 39 -14.75 19.80 -10.94
C ILE A 39 -16.07 19.21 -11.47
N PRO A 40 -16.59 18.12 -10.89
CA PRO A 40 -17.84 17.53 -11.34
C PRO A 40 -19.03 18.40 -10.92
N GLU A 41 -20.10 18.41 -11.73
CA GLU A 41 -21.30 19.23 -11.50
C GLU A 41 -21.98 18.95 -10.15
N ASN A 42 -21.92 17.71 -9.67
CA ASN A 42 -22.48 17.31 -8.39
C ASN A 42 -21.56 17.64 -7.19
N GLY A 43 -20.38 18.20 -7.42
CA GLY A 43 -19.40 18.55 -6.39
C GLY A 43 -18.60 17.38 -5.81
N PHE A 44 -18.81 16.13 -6.26
CA PHE A 44 -18.12 14.96 -5.74
C PHE A 44 -17.17 14.33 -6.75
N ILE A 45 -15.87 14.50 -6.52
CA ILE A 45 -14.80 13.88 -7.32
C ILE A 45 -14.91 12.35 -7.24
N GLN A 46 -14.95 11.68 -8.39
CA GLN A 46 -14.95 10.22 -8.46
C GLN A 46 -13.54 9.69 -8.17
N VAL A 47 -13.45 8.74 -7.25
CA VAL A 47 -12.18 8.18 -6.73
C VAL A 47 -12.24 6.65 -6.67
N ALA A 48 -11.11 6.01 -6.37
CA ALA A 48 -10.97 4.56 -6.31
C ALA A 48 -10.39 4.09 -4.97
N GLN A 49 -10.93 2.99 -4.43
CA GLN A 49 -10.42 2.33 -3.23
C GLN A 49 -10.64 0.82 -3.29
N LEU A 50 -9.64 0.07 -2.84
CA LEU A 50 -9.68 -1.37 -2.61
C LEU A 50 -9.36 -1.66 -1.16
N ASN A 51 -10.15 -2.53 -0.55
CA ASN A 51 -9.92 -3.03 0.79
C ASN A 51 -9.64 -4.53 0.72
N SER A 52 -8.71 -5.02 1.56
CA SER A 52 -8.63 -6.46 1.79
C SER A 52 -9.89 -6.94 2.50
N VAL A 53 -10.38 -8.13 2.13
CA VAL A 53 -11.55 -8.73 2.81
C VAL A 53 -11.22 -9.14 4.25
N ARG A 54 -9.95 -9.46 4.53
CA ARG A 54 -9.51 -9.81 5.88
C ARG A 54 -9.26 -8.57 6.71
N GLU A 55 -9.71 -8.63 7.97
CA GLU A 55 -9.60 -7.57 8.98
C GLU A 55 -8.80 -8.02 10.22
N ASP A 56 -8.19 -9.20 10.16
CA ASP A 56 -7.42 -9.79 11.24
C ASP A 56 -5.90 -9.67 11.00
N LEU A 57 -5.48 -8.62 10.27
CA LEU A 57 -4.08 -8.34 9.96
C LEU A 57 -3.43 -7.61 11.13
N LEU A 58 -2.49 -8.27 11.80
CA LEU A 58 -1.70 -7.70 12.89
C LEU A 58 -0.23 -8.07 12.66
N PHE A 59 0.69 -7.19 13.06
CA PHE A 59 2.15 -7.36 12.98
C PHE A 59 2.68 -8.17 11.79
N GLY A 60 3.24 -7.48 10.80
CA GLY A 60 3.78 -8.13 9.63
C GLY A 60 4.50 -7.16 8.70
N THR A 61 4.86 -7.69 7.54
CA THR A 61 5.31 -6.89 6.40
C THR A 61 4.21 -6.84 5.35
N TYR A 62 3.80 -5.63 5.00
CA TYR A 62 2.79 -5.35 4.00
C TYR A 62 3.45 -4.57 2.87
N ARG A 63 3.26 -5.04 1.64
CA ARG A 63 3.99 -4.54 0.48
C ARG A 63 3.05 -4.33 -0.69
N ALA A 64 3.24 -3.25 -1.43
CA ALA A 64 2.53 -2.98 -2.66
C ALA A 64 3.51 -2.54 -3.74
N LEU A 65 3.39 -3.13 -4.93
CA LEU A 65 4.10 -2.67 -6.11
C LEU A 65 3.20 -1.69 -6.85
N ILE A 66 3.60 -0.42 -6.91
CA ILE A 66 2.76 0.65 -7.44
C ILE A 66 3.57 1.47 -8.44
N LYS A 67 2.95 1.83 -9.56
CA LYS A 67 3.39 2.93 -10.41
C LYS A 67 2.41 4.08 -10.21
N MET A 68 2.88 5.19 -9.65
CA MET A 68 2.04 6.31 -9.25
C MET A 68 1.78 7.25 -10.42
N THR A 69 0.68 7.99 -10.35
CA THR A 69 0.35 8.99 -11.38
C THR A 69 1.30 10.19 -11.33
N SER A 70 1.66 10.74 -12.49
CA SER A 70 2.34 12.05 -12.60
C SER A 70 1.36 13.23 -12.65
N VAL A 71 0.05 12.97 -12.64
CA VAL A 71 -0.97 14.01 -12.74
C VAL A 71 -1.18 14.68 -11.39
N PRO A 72 -0.88 15.99 -11.24
CA PRO A 72 -1.03 16.68 -9.97
C PRO A 72 -2.50 16.82 -9.58
N GLY A 73 -2.75 16.90 -8.28
CA GLY A 73 -4.10 17.08 -7.72
C GLY A 73 -4.71 15.81 -7.11
N THR A 74 -3.89 14.81 -6.80
CA THR A 74 -4.32 13.53 -6.22
C THR A 74 -3.41 13.03 -5.11
N CYS A 75 -3.96 12.16 -4.25
CA CYS A 75 -3.26 11.34 -3.28
C CYS A 75 -3.34 9.86 -3.66
N THR A 76 -2.18 9.22 -3.90
CA THR A 76 -2.09 7.74 -3.95
C THR A 76 -1.72 7.24 -2.57
N SER A 77 -2.54 6.38 -1.98
CA SER A 77 -2.31 5.84 -0.64
C SER A 77 -2.27 4.31 -0.61
N PHE A 78 -1.36 3.80 0.22
CA PHE A 78 -1.28 2.41 0.64
C PHE A 78 -1.22 2.41 2.17
N PHE A 79 -2.23 1.84 2.82
CA PHE A 79 -2.35 2.01 4.26
C PHE A 79 -2.94 0.79 4.95
N TRP A 80 -2.63 0.67 6.24
CA TRP A 80 -3.25 -0.29 7.14
C TRP A 80 -4.24 0.46 8.04
N TYR A 81 -5.45 -0.06 8.20
CA TYR A 81 -6.54 0.62 8.89
C TYR A 81 -7.29 -0.31 9.86
N TYR A 82 -7.48 0.16 11.09
CA TYR A 82 -8.49 -0.37 12.01
C TYR A 82 -9.63 0.63 12.20
N ASN A 83 -9.27 1.88 12.54
CA ASN A 83 -10.19 3.02 12.65
C ASN A 83 -9.40 4.34 12.60
N ASP A 84 -10.10 5.47 12.64
CA ASP A 84 -9.52 6.83 12.59
C ASP A 84 -8.51 7.18 13.71
N SER A 85 -8.31 6.28 14.68
CA SER A 85 -7.36 6.46 15.79
C SER A 85 -6.24 5.41 15.82
N GLN A 86 -6.24 4.48 14.86
CA GLN A 86 -5.23 3.45 14.66
C GLN A 86 -5.14 3.14 13.16
N GLU A 87 -4.23 3.84 12.51
CA GLU A 87 -4.01 3.80 11.06
C GLU A 87 -2.51 4.00 10.78
N ILE A 88 -2.03 3.36 9.70
CA ILE A 88 -0.66 3.48 9.21
C ILE A 88 -0.74 3.90 7.75
N ASP A 89 -0.42 5.15 7.47
CA ASP A 89 -0.56 5.80 6.18
C ASP A 89 0.76 5.91 5.43
N PHE A 90 0.70 5.58 4.14
CA PHE A 90 1.74 5.86 3.17
C PHE A 90 1.13 6.63 2.00
N GLU A 91 1.28 7.95 1.98
CA GLU A 91 0.55 8.86 1.08
C GLU A 91 1.46 9.69 0.17
N ALA A 92 1.23 9.57 -1.13
CA ALA A 92 1.91 10.31 -2.18
C ALA A 92 1.01 11.43 -2.69
N LEU A 93 1.41 12.68 -2.46
CA LEU A 93 0.68 13.83 -2.97
C LEU A 93 1.31 14.27 -4.29
N SER A 94 0.67 13.90 -5.39
CA SER A 94 1.19 14.11 -6.76
C SER A 94 1.56 15.56 -7.11
N TYR A 95 0.94 16.54 -6.45
CA TYR A 95 1.28 17.96 -6.63
C TYR A 95 2.63 18.36 -5.99
N GLN A 96 3.16 17.55 -5.07
CA GLN A 96 4.43 17.79 -4.39
C GLN A 96 5.64 17.27 -5.19
N TYR A 97 5.41 16.53 -6.27
CA TYR A 97 6.49 16.02 -7.11
C TYR A 97 7.20 17.17 -7.84
N ASN A 98 8.53 17.17 -7.75
CA ASN A 98 9.38 18.09 -8.47
C ASN A 98 10.34 17.31 -9.37
N PHE A 99 9.92 17.17 -10.63
CA PHE A 99 10.70 16.48 -11.67
C PHE A 99 11.99 17.20 -12.06
N GLN A 100 12.11 18.52 -11.81
CA GLN A 100 13.30 19.28 -12.19
C GLN A 100 14.51 18.95 -11.29
N ASN A 101 14.26 18.64 -10.02
CA ASN A 101 15.31 18.31 -9.06
C ASN A 101 15.20 16.90 -8.49
N GLY A 102 14.30 16.07 -9.03
CA GLY A 102 14.11 14.68 -8.61
C GLY A 102 13.59 14.52 -7.18
N THR A 103 12.76 15.46 -6.70
CA THR A 103 12.20 15.40 -5.34
C THR A 103 10.78 14.84 -5.37
N PHE A 104 10.56 13.72 -4.68
CA PHE A 104 9.27 13.02 -4.63
C PHE A 104 8.88 12.75 -3.17
N PRO A 105 8.25 13.72 -2.49
CA PRO A 105 7.90 13.59 -1.08
C PRO A 105 6.82 12.54 -0.84
N MET A 106 6.94 11.82 0.26
CA MET A 106 5.95 10.88 0.80
C MET A 106 5.59 11.28 2.22
N ASN A 107 4.29 11.30 2.49
CA ASN A 107 3.73 11.57 3.81
C ASN A 107 3.49 10.22 4.50
N LEU A 108 4.21 10.01 5.59
CA LEU A 108 4.22 8.77 6.37
C LEU A 108 3.59 9.08 7.73
N VAL A 109 2.36 8.65 7.94
CA VAL A 109 1.53 9.12 9.07
C VAL A 109 1.01 7.95 9.88
N LEU A 110 1.01 8.09 11.21
CA LEU A 110 0.22 7.25 12.09
C LEU A 110 -0.95 8.07 12.65
N GLN A 111 -2.18 7.65 12.38
CA GLN A 111 -3.33 8.25 13.07
C GLN A 111 -3.45 7.64 14.46
N SER A 112 -3.60 8.52 15.43
CA SER A 112 -3.78 8.22 16.85
C SER A 112 -4.97 8.97 17.42
N GLN A 113 -5.46 8.56 18.60
CA GLN A 113 -6.46 9.34 19.34
C GLN A 113 -6.02 10.78 19.58
N GLN A 114 -4.72 11.01 19.77
CA GLN A 114 -4.17 12.35 19.93
C GLN A 114 -4.31 13.15 18.63
N SER A 115 -3.91 12.57 17.49
CA SER A 115 -4.05 13.22 16.19
C SER A 115 -5.52 13.55 15.87
N ALA A 116 -6.45 12.64 16.14
CA ALA A 116 -7.89 12.86 15.92
C ALA A 116 -8.42 14.04 16.75
N ARG A 117 -7.98 14.19 18.01
CA ARG A 117 -8.31 15.35 18.87
C ARG A 117 -7.72 16.67 18.36
N GLN A 118 -6.65 16.60 17.57
CA GLN A 118 -5.98 17.74 16.95
C GLN A 118 -6.42 17.97 15.49
N GLY A 119 -7.50 17.32 15.04
CA GLY A 119 -7.98 17.45 13.67
C GLY A 119 -7.04 16.82 12.64
N PHE A 120 -6.38 15.73 13.02
CA PHE A 120 -5.44 14.95 12.20
C PHE A 120 -4.14 15.70 11.82
N SER A 121 -3.72 16.69 12.62
CA SER A 121 -2.40 17.32 12.49
C SER A 121 -1.34 16.59 13.32
N SER A 122 -0.68 15.58 12.74
CA SER A 122 0.23 14.64 13.43
C SER A 122 1.71 15.07 13.48
N ALA A 123 2.08 16.22 12.90
CA ALA A 123 3.49 16.63 12.78
C ALA A 123 4.18 16.89 14.14
N ALA A 124 3.45 17.42 15.13
CA ALA A 124 4.02 17.81 16.41
C ALA A 124 4.27 16.62 17.37
N SER A 125 3.59 15.49 17.17
CA SER A 125 3.73 14.29 18.03
C SER A 125 4.82 13.32 17.55
N GLY A 126 5.44 13.57 16.40
CA GLY A 126 6.37 12.64 15.76
C GLY A 126 5.68 11.49 15.01
N ASP A 127 4.35 11.54 14.91
CA ASP A 127 3.51 10.55 14.23
C ASP A 127 3.41 10.80 12.72
N TRP A 128 3.90 11.95 12.23
CA TRP A 128 4.01 12.26 10.81
C TRP A 128 5.44 12.61 10.43
N LYS A 129 5.95 11.90 9.43
CA LYS A 129 7.24 12.15 8.79
C LYS A 129 7.06 12.36 7.30
N VAL A 130 7.86 13.25 6.73
CA VAL A 130 7.98 13.41 5.29
C VAL A 130 9.35 12.91 4.87
N ALA A 131 9.39 11.99 3.91
CA ALA A 131 10.62 11.46 3.34
C ALA A 131 10.55 11.54 1.82
N ASN A 132 11.67 11.84 1.17
CA ASN A 132 11.74 11.80 -0.30
C ASN A 132 12.01 10.36 -0.76
N LEU A 133 11.31 9.91 -1.78
CA LEU A 133 11.63 8.65 -2.44
C LEU A 133 13.00 8.75 -3.11
N PRO A 134 13.78 7.65 -3.14
CA PRO A 134 15.06 7.60 -3.83
C PRO A 134 14.92 7.40 -5.35
N PHE A 135 13.71 7.49 -5.90
CA PHE A 135 13.34 7.24 -7.29
C PHE A 135 12.13 8.09 -7.71
N ASP A 136 11.91 8.22 -9.02
CA ASP A 136 10.69 8.78 -9.58
C ASP A 136 9.56 7.73 -9.51
N PRO A 137 8.50 7.95 -8.72
CA PRO A 137 7.42 6.98 -8.54
C PRO A 137 6.52 6.83 -9.77
N THR A 138 6.70 7.67 -10.79
CA THR A 138 5.85 7.74 -11.98
C THR A 138 6.45 7.07 -13.21
N ASP A 139 7.77 6.86 -13.22
CA ASP A 139 8.48 6.28 -14.36
C ASP A 139 8.31 4.75 -14.43
N ASN A 140 8.33 4.06 -13.29
CA ASN A 140 8.27 2.61 -13.19
C ASN A 140 7.44 2.13 -12.00
N PHE A 141 7.23 0.82 -11.94
CA PHE A 141 6.73 0.15 -10.74
C PHE A 141 7.82 0.10 -9.67
N HIS A 142 7.47 0.54 -8.46
CA HIS A 142 8.34 0.51 -7.28
C HIS A 142 7.64 -0.18 -6.11
N GLU A 143 8.40 -0.83 -5.22
CA GLU A 143 7.85 -1.47 -4.02
C GLU A 143 7.78 -0.48 -2.87
N TYR A 144 6.58 -0.34 -2.32
CA TYR A 144 6.31 0.39 -1.09
C TYR A 144 5.99 -0.63 -0.01
N ARG A 145 6.71 -0.55 1.12
CA ARG A 145 6.59 -1.54 2.19
C ARG A 145 6.43 -0.88 3.56
N ILE A 146 5.54 -1.47 4.34
CA ILE A 146 5.27 -1.17 5.74
C ILE A 146 5.64 -2.42 6.53
N ASP A 147 6.66 -2.33 7.36
CA ASP A 147 6.88 -3.30 8.44
C ASP A 147 6.24 -2.77 9.71
N PHE A 148 5.11 -3.38 10.05
CA PHE A 148 4.38 -3.11 11.28
C PHE A 148 4.74 -4.20 12.28
N VAL A 149 5.47 -3.84 13.33
CA VAL A 149 5.87 -4.76 14.41
C VAL A 149 5.55 -4.13 15.76
N PRO A 150 5.59 -4.88 16.87
CA PRO A 150 5.30 -4.30 18.18
C PRO A 150 6.15 -3.04 18.46
N GLY A 151 5.46 -1.91 18.69
CA GLY A 151 6.06 -0.62 19.01
C GLY A 151 6.80 0.08 17.87
N ASN A 152 6.82 -0.46 16.64
CA ASN A 152 7.50 0.18 15.50
C ASN A 152 6.71 0.00 14.20
N VAL A 153 6.66 1.08 13.42
CA VAL A 153 6.32 1.06 12.00
C VAL A 153 7.53 1.54 11.22
N ILE A 154 7.97 0.75 10.26
CA ILE A 154 9.09 1.06 9.39
C ILE A 154 8.60 1.12 7.95
N TYR A 155 8.89 2.23 7.29
CA TYR A 155 8.50 2.49 5.91
C TYR A 155 9.70 2.30 5.00
N TYR A 156 9.46 1.68 3.84
CA TYR A 156 10.47 1.43 2.83
C TYR A 156 9.98 1.83 1.43
N GLY A 157 10.91 2.32 0.61
CA GLY A 157 10.77 2.40 -0.84
C GLY A 157 11.93 1.64 -1.49
N ASP A 158 11.63 0.64 -2.32
CA ASP A 158 12.62 -0.27 -2.93
C ASP A 158 13.65 -0.79 -1.89
N GLY A 159 13.16 -1.27 -0.75
CA GLY A 159 13.98 -1.83 0.33
C GLY A 159 14.81 -0.82 1.12
N GLN A 160 14.82 0.46 0.74
CA GLN A 160 15.48 1.52 1.51
C GLN A 160 14.55 2.08 2.59
N VAL A 161 15.04 2.19 3.83
CA VAL A 161 14.27 2.78 4.94
C VAL A 161 14.04 4.26 4.66
N LEU A 162 12.76 4.65 4.58
CA LEU A 162 12.33 6.05 4.46
C LEU A 162 12.12 6.69 5.83
N ALA A 163 11.49 5.95 6.75
CA ALA A 163 11.25 6.41 8.11
C ALA A 163 10.97 5.26 9.07
N ILE A 164 11.19 5.52 10.36
CA ILE A 164 10.76 4.66 11.47
C ILE A 164 9.91 5.54 12.40
N ILE A 165 8.69 5.09 12.73
CA ILE A 165 7.83 5.74 13.73
C ILE A 165 7.59 4.72 14.86
N ASN A 166 7.94 5.12 16.07
CA ASN A 166 7.95 4.26 17.26
C ASN A 166 7.34 4.96 18.49
N THR A 167 6.28 5.72 18.25
CA THR A 167 5.53 6.48 19.24
C THR A 167 4.38 5.65 19.82
N ALA A 168 3.59 6.25 20.72
CA ALA A 168 2.35 5.66 21.23
C ALA A 168 1.24 5.55 20.15
N ALA A 169 1.45 6.10 18.95
CA ALA A 169 0.51 6.00 17.83
C ALA A 169 0.61 4.66 17.08
N VAL A 170 1.65 3.86 17.31
CA VAL A 170 1.78 2.53 16.69
C VAL A 170 0.54 1.68 17.04
N PRO A 171 -0.24 1.21 16.05
CA PRO A 171 -1.44 0.44 16.32
C PRO A 171 -1.18 -0.84 17.13
N VAL A 172 -2.21 -1.27 17.88
CA VAL A 172 -2.19 -2.51 18.67
C VAL A 172 -3.37 -3.42 18.37
N SER A 173 -4.34 -2.94 17.59
CA SER A 173 -5.53 -3.68 17.17
C SER A 173 -5.29 -4.36 15.84
N PRO A 174 -5.99 -5.46 15.51
CA PRO A 174 -6.01 -6.00 14.16
C PRO A 174 -6.80 -5.09 13.21
N GLY A 175 -6.45 -5.11 11.93
CA GLY A 175 -7.07 -4.25 10.92
C GLY A 175 -6.94 -4.87 9.53
N HIS A 176 -7.00 -4.02 8.51
CA HIS A 176 -6.97 -4.45 7.11
C HIS A 176 -6.12 -3.53 6.25
N LEU A 177 -5.80 -3.97 5.04
CA LEU A 177 -5.09 -3.13 4.06
C LEU A 177 -6.07 -2.41 3.15
N ILE A 178 -5.71 -1.18 2.83
CA ILE A 178 -6.42 -0.35 1.87
C ILE A 178 -5.43 0.23 0.86
N LEU A 179 -5.83 0.25 -0.41
CA LEU A 179 -5.18 0.97 -1.49
C LEU A 179 -6.19 1.95 -2.06
N SER A 180 -5.79 3.21 -2.22
CA SER A 180 -6.68 4.20 -2.80
C SER A 180 -5.95 5.21 -3.67
N GLN A 181 -6.70 5.79 -4.59
CA GLN A 181 -6.26 6.90 -5.42
C GLN A 181 -7.41 7.91 -5.42
N TRP A 182 -7.17 9.06 -4.80
CA TRP A 182 -8.23 9.96 -4.39
C TRP A 182 -7.86 11.43 -4.52
N SER A 183 -8.88 12.27 -4.52
CA SER A 183 -8.75 13.72 -4.45
C SER A 183 -9.98 14.30 -3.79
N ASN A 184 -9.78 15.14 -2.78
CA ASN A 184 -10.85 15.83 -2.06
C ASN A 184 -10.89 17.33 -2.35
N GLY A 185 -9.94 17.85 -3.13
CA GLY A 185 -9.82 19.28 -3.43
C GLY A 185 -9.26 20.14 -2.30
N ASP A 186 -8.83 19.55 -1.18
CA ASP A 186 -8.16 20.29 -0.12
C ASP A 186 -6.81 20.84 -0.61
N HIS A 187 -6.61 22.15 -0.51
CA HIS A 187 -5.42 22.84 -0.99
C HIS A 187 -4.13 22.45 -0.24
N GLY A 188 -4.24 21.96 1.00
CA GLY A 188 -3.12 21.54 1.83
C GLY A 188 -2.76 20.06 1.67
N TRP A 189 -3.63 19.25 1.05
CA TRP A 189 -3.42 17.81 0.88
C TRP A 189 -3.51 17.37 -0.58
N SER A 190 -4.68 16.96 -1.09
CA SER A 190 -4.73 16.44 -2.47
C SER A 190 -4.47 17.52 -3.52
N ALA A 191 -4.72 18.80 -3.20
CA ALA A 191 -4.58 19.96 -4.08
C ALA A 191 -5.29 19.81 -5.44
N GLY A 192 -6.36 19.01 -5.49
CA GLY A 192 -7.12 18.74 -6.70
C GLY A 192 -8.40 19.57 -6.83
N PRO A 193 -9.36 19.11 -7.66
CA PRO A 193 -9.29 17.91 -8.50
C PRO A 193 -8.20 18.02 -9.58
N PRO A 194 -7.68 16.89 -10.08
CA PRO A 194 -6.73 16.92 -11.18
C PRO A 194 -7.39 17.44 -12.46
N LEU A 195 -6.64 18.18 -13.29
CA LEU A 195 -7.17 18.74 -14.55
C LEU A 195 -7.46 17.67 -15.61
N GLN A 196 -6.85 16.50 -15.49
CA GLN A 196 -7.02 15.36 -16.37
C GLN A 196 -7.16 14.09 -15.54
N ARG A 197 -7.60 12.99 -16.16
CA ARG A 197 -7.75 11.71 -15.46
C ARG A 197 -6.39 11.29 -14.92
N ALA A 198 -6.34 11.03 -13.62
CA ALA A 198 -5.15 10.56 -12.92
C ALA A 198 -5.30 9.08 -12.61
N VAL A 199 -4.28 8.28 -12.90
CA VAL A 199 -4.31 6.82 -12.70
C VAL A 199 -3.01 6.38 -12.06
N SER A 200 -3.12 5.67 -10.94
CA SER A 200 -2.02 4.89 -10.36
C SER A 200 -2.32 3.40 -10.56
N THR A 201 -1.29 2.61 -10.84
CA THR A 201 -1.45 1.20 -11.19
C THR A 201 -0.76 0.31 -10.16
N VAL A 202 -1.48 -0.70 -9.69
CA VAL A 202 -0.99 -1.69 -8.72
C VAL A 202 -0.60 -2.96 -9.46
N GLY A 203 0.65 -3.40 -9.31
CA GLY A 203 1.17 -4.66 -9.85
C GLY A 203 0.85 -5.84 -8.93
N TYR A 204 1.20 -5.74 -7.65
CA TYR A 204 0.86 -6.74 -6.64
C TYR A 204 0.62 -6.10 -5.27
N VAL A 205 0.00 -6.90 -4.40
CA VAL A 205 -0.09 -6.64 -2.97
C VAL A 205 0.31 -7.91 -2.23
N LYS A 206 1.20 -7.78 -1.24
CA LYS A 206 1.65 -8.88 -0.38
C LYS A 206 1.44 -8.52 1.08
N GLY A 207 0.95 -9.48 1.85
CA GLY A 207 0.91 -9.38 3.31
C GLY A 207 1.44 -10.67 3.92
N TYR A 208 2.50 -10.55 4.71
CA TYR A 208 3.01 -11.65 5.54
C TYR A 208 2.94 -11.20 7.00
N PHE A 209 1.96 -11.71 7.72
CA PHE A 209 1.53 -11.13 8.99
C PHE A 209 0.99 -12.16 9.98
N ASN A 210 0.91 -11.74 11.24
CA ASN A 210 0.30 -12.51 12.32
C ASN A 210 -1.22 -12.29 12.32
N SER A 211 -1.97 -13.38 12.17
CA SER A 211 -3.43 -13.37 12.25
C SER A 211 -3.92 -13.11 13.69
N SER A 212 -4.93 -12.26 13.87
CA SER A 212 -5.71 -12.25 15.11
C SER A 212 -6.79 -13.33 15.18
N ASP A 213 -7.11 -14.00 14.07
CA ASP A 213 -8.04 -15.14 14.02
C ASP A 213 -7.57 -16.32 14.91
N PRO A 214 -8.39 -16.76 15.90
CA PRO A 214 -8.04 -17.86 16.81
C PRO A 214 -7.72 -19.18 16.13
N ALA A 215 -8.39 -19.51 15.02
CA ALA A 215 -8.14 -20.74 14.27
C ALA A 215 -6.76 -20.69 13.60
N ARG A 216 -6.36 -19.51 13.11
CA ARG A 216 -5.03 -19.28 12.50
C ARG A 216 -3.92 -19.31 13.53
N GLN A 217 -4.13 -18.71 14.70
CA GLN A 217 -3.20 -18.80 15.83
C GLN A 217 -3.02 -20.26 16.27
N SER A 218 -4.12 -21.00 16.44
CA SER A 218 -4.09 -22.42 16.79
C SER A 218 -3.38 -23.27 15.74
N ALA A 219 -3.52 -22.95 14.45
CA ALA A 219 -2.80 -23.63 13.38
C ALA A 219 -1.30 -23.29 13.38
N ALA A 220 -0.92 -22.05 13.68
CA ALA A 220 0.47 -21.63 13.81
C ALA A 220 1.16 -22.35 14.98
N SER A 221 0.57 -22.34 16.18
CA SER A 221 1.13 -23.00 17.38
C SER A 221 1.31 -24.51 17.21
N ARG A 222 0.43 -25.17 16.44
CA ARG A 222 0.58 -26.61 16.16
C ARG A 222 1.71 -26.93 15.17
N ARG A 223 2.02 -26.00 14.26
CA ARG A 223 2.98 -26.20 13.16
C ARG A 223 4.40 -25.74 13.51
N CYS A 224 4.53 -24.55 14.11
CA CYS A 224 5.82 -24.00 14.52
C CYS A 224 6.14 -24.45 15.95
N LYS A 225 6.68 -25.68 16.09
CA LYS A 225 7.02 -26.27 17.40
C LYS A 225 8.30 -25.68 18.00
N ASP A 226 9.25 -25.34 17.14
CA ASP A 226 10.52 -24.74 17.51
C ASP A 226 10.89 -23.65 16.48
N PRO A 227 10.71 -22.36 16.81
CA PRO A 227 11.05 -21.27 15.90
C PRO A 227 12.56 -21.10 15.70
N SER A 228 13.39 -21.77 16.51
CA SER A 228 14.86 -21.75 16.38
C SER A 228 15.40 -22.90 15.53
N ALA A 229 14.55 -23.87 15.16
CA ALA A 229 14.97 -25.01 14.36
C ALA A 229 15.41 -24.59 12.94
N PRO A 230 16.37 -25.29 12.33
CA PRO A 230 16.75 -25.07 10.94
C PRO A 230 15.53 -25.12 10.00
N GLY A 231 15.35 -24.07 9.19
CA GLY A 231 14.23 -23.96 8.25
C GLY A 231 12.89 -23.54 8.87
N ALA A 232 12.84 -23.19 10.16
CA ALA A 232 11.62 -22.67 10.79
C ALA A 232 11.24 -21.24 10.35
N ILE A 233 12.19 -20.50 9.80
CA ILE A 233 12.02 -19.11 9.33
C ILE A 233 11.89 -19.10 7.81
N CYS A 234 10.83 -18.48 7.29
CA CYS A 234 10.66 -18.18 5.87
C CYS A 234 11.23 -16.79 5.57
N SER A 235 12.33 -16.72 4.84
CA SER A 235 12.89 -15.44 4.40
C SER A 235 12.02 -14.83 3.30
N ILE A 236 11.69 -13.55 3.45
CA ILE A 236 11.02 -12.76 2.40
C ILE A 236 12.08 -11.87 1.78
N SER A 237 12.43 -12.12 0.52
CA SER A 237 13.42 -11.33 -0.20
C SER A 237 13.00 -9.85 -0.29
N ASP A 238 13.95 -8.95 -0.18
CA ASP A 238 13.72 -7.52 -0.36
C ASP A 238 13.71 -7.16 -1.85
N GLN A 239 12.78 -6.30 -2.25
CA GLN A 239 12.81 -5.68 -3.58
C GLN A 239 13.65 -4.41 -3.50
N LEU A 240 14.92 -4.48 -3.93
CA LEU A 240 15.90 -3.40 -3.73
C LEU A 240 15.93 -2.32 -4.83
N ILE A 241 15.29 -2.59 -5.97
CA ILE A 241 15.18 -1.72 -7.14
C ILE A 241 13.85 -2.00 -7.85
N ALA A 242 13.42 -1.13 -8.76
CA ALA A 242 12.30 -1.41 -9.65
C ALA A 242 12.45 -2.78 -10.36
N PRO A 243 11.47 -3.69 -10.27
CA PRO A 243 11.62 -5.07 -10.76
C PRO A 243 11.64 -5.20 -12.30
N GLY A 244 11.26 -4.14 -13.04
CA GLY A 244 11.15 -4.18 -14.51
C GLY A 244 10.12 -5.18 -15.06
N SER A 245 9.41 -5.88 -14.18
CA SER A 245 8.38 -6.87 -14.47
C SER A 245 7.34 -6.85 -13.35
N LEU A 246 6.14 -7.39 -13.61
CA LEU A 246 5.14 -7.59 -12.57
C LEU A 246 5.29 -8.95 -11.86
N PHE A 247 6.36 -9.69 -12.17
CA PHE A 247 6.61 -10.97 -11.53
C PHE A 247 6.85 -10.76 -10.04
N SER A 248 6.23 -11.61 -9.24
CA SER A 248 6.48 -11.59 -7.81
C SER A 248 6.19 -12.94 -7.20
N GLU A 249 7.15 -13.50 -6.50
CA GLU A 249 6.98 -14.78 -5.83
C GLU A 249 6.11 -14.63 -4.58
N PHE A 250 5.07 -15.46 -4.49
CA PHE A 250 4.30 -15.63 -3.26
C PHE A 250 4.72 -16.94 -2.58
N PHE A 251 4.76 -16.98 -1.25
CA PHE A 251 4.97 -18.26 -0.53
C PHE A 251 3.96 -19.35 -0.91
N GLY A 252 2.79 -18.95 -1.41
CA GLY A 252 1.77 -19.83 -1.99
C GLY A 252 2.20 -20.59 -3.26
N GLU A 253 3.34 -20.23 -3.86
CA GLU A 253 3.84 -20.77 -5.12
C GLU A 253 5.06 -21.68 -4.92
N HIS A 254 5.68 -21.66 -3.74
CA HIS A 254 6.85 -22.48 -3.45
C HIS A 254 6.47 -23.88 -2.91
N PRO A 255 7.16 -24.94 -3.38
CA PRO A 255 7.02 -26.28 -2.81
C PRO A 255 7.28 -26.27 -1.30
N ASN A 256 6.47 -26.98 -0.53
CA ASN A 256 6.57 -27.09 0.93
C ASN A 256 6.32 -25.80 1.74
N MET A 257 5.98 -24.68 1.09
CA MET A 257 5.58 -23.42 1.77
C MET A 257 4.06 -23.21 1.79
N THR A 258 3.31 -24.09 1.11
CA THR A 258 1.85 -24.00 0.90
C THR A 258 1.00 -24.85 1.85
N ASN A 259 1.60 -25.76 2.62
CA ASN A 259 0.87 -26.71 3.46
C ASN A 259 -0.06 -25.98 4.45
N ASN A 260 -1.38 -26.03 4.17
CA ASN A 260 -2.44 -25.35 4.92
C ASN A 260 -2.30 -23.81 5.00
N GLN A 261 -1.72 -23.18 3.97
CA GLN A 261 -1.98 -21.76 3.70
C GLN A 261 -3.40 -21.63 3.16
N THR A 262 -4.19 -20.71 3.72
CA THR A 262 -5.44 -20.32 3.07
C THR A 262 -5.10 -19.18 2.13
N ILE A 263 -4.91 -19.54 0.86
CA ILE A 263 -4.89 -18.56 -0.23
C ILE A 263 -6.35 -18.16 -0.44
N TYR A 264 -6.72 -16.98 0.04
CA TYR A 264 -8.06 -16.44 -0.18
C TYR A 264 -8.33 -16.34 -1.69
N GLY A 265 -9.44 -16.93 -2.17
CA GLY A 265 -9.84 -16.88 -3.58
C GLY A 265 -9.41 -18.05 -4.48
N LYS A 266 -8.65 -19.03 -3.97
CA LYS A 266 -8.63 -20.37 -4.59
C LYS A 266 -9.69 -21.21 -3.88
N SER A 267 -10.76 -21.55 -4.59
CA SER A 267 -11.62 -22.65 -4.14
C SER A 267 -10.77 -23.91 -4.10
N GLU A 268 -10.99 -24.75 -3.08
CA GLU A 268 -10.56 -26.15 -3.14
C GLU A 268 -11.11 -26.85 -4.39
#